data_AF-A0A132NKC6-F1
#
_entry.id   AF-A0A132NKC6-F1
#
_cell.length_a   1.000
_cell.length_b   1.000
_cell.length_c   1.000
_cell.angle_alpha   90.00
_cell.angle_beta   90.00
_cell.angle_gamma   90.00
#
_symmetry.space_group_name_H-M   'P 1'
#
loop_
_entity.id
_entity.type
_entity.pdbx_description
1 polymer ?
#
loop_
_entity_poly.entity_id
_entity_poly.type
_entity_poly.pdbx_seq_one_letter_code
_entity_poly.pdbx_strand_id
1 'polypeptide(L)'
;LDAVVLARAGLARLGRLDAVTEVFDPMQMLPAPGQGALAVECRAGHNEVDAALVELLRGLDDPDTRAAVTAERALLAALEAGCSAPVGAFGEVAEGEEGPELYLRGVVVASDGSQSVRLSATGTPDEADQLGRRLAAEMLAAGAAGLMGERVP
;
A
#
# COMPACT_ATOMS: atom_id res chain seq x y z
N LEU A 1 18.00 15.83 -17.39
CA LEU A 1 16.78 15.28 -16.76
C LEU A 1 15.71 16.33 -16.90
N ASP A 2 14.62 16.02 -17.60
CA ASP A 2 13.60 17.01 -17.95
C ASP A 2 12.49 17.11 -16.89
N ALA A 3 12.27 16.04 -16.11
CA ALA A 3 11.35 15.99 -14.99
C ALA A 3 11.77 14.94 -13.95
N VAL A 4 11.24 15.05 -12.73
CA VAL A 4 11.32 14.03 -11.67
C VAL A 4 9.91 13.63 -11.22
N VAL A 5 9.74 12.38 -10.80
CA VAL A 5 8.53 11.91 -10.12
C VAL A 5 8.82 11.80 -8.63
N LEU A 6 7.99 12.43 -7.81
CA LEU A 6 8.13 12.47 -6.35
C LEU A 6 6.79 12.19 -5.68
N ALA A 7 6.84 11.62 -4.48
CA ALA A 7 5.64 11.45 -3.66
C ALA A 7 5.12 12.82 -3.19
N ARG A 8 3.86 13.13 -3.52
CA ARG A 8 3.19 14.36 -3.11
C ARG A 8 3.21 14.58 -1.60
N ALA A 9 3.05 13.52 -0.81
CA ALA A 9 3.08 13.60 0.65
C ALA A 9 4.42 14.12 1.19
N GLY A 10 5.55 13.77 0.55
CA GLY A 10 6.87 14.29 0.92
C GLY A 10 6.98 15.79 0.66
N LEU A 11 6.54 16.25 -0.52
CA LEU A 11 6.51 17.67 -0.87
C LEU A 11 5.58 18.47 0.05
N ALA A 12 4.41 17.92 0.40
CA ALA A 12 3.48 18.55 1.33
C ALA A 12 4.11 18.76 2.72
N ARG A 13 4.75 17.73 3.28
CA ARG A 13 5.43 17.81 4.59
C ARG A 13 6.58 18.82 4.62
N LEU A 14 7.22 19.03 3.47
CA LEU A 14 8.31 20.01 3.30
C LEU A 14 7.82 21.41 2.93
N GLY A 15 6.51 21.63 2.76
CA GLY A 15 5.96 22.91 2.32
C GLY A 15 6.34 23.30 0.89
N ARG A 16 6.51 22.31 -0.01
CA ARG A 16 7.02 22.46 -1.38
C ARG A 16 5.99 22.11 -2.46
N LEU A 17 4.71 22.33 -2.18
CA LEU A 17 3.63 22.03 -3.12
C LEU A 17 3.60 22.97 -4.33
N ASP A 18 4.23 24.14 -4.23
CA ASP A 18 4.45 25.10 -5.31
C ASP A 18 5.33 24.54 -6.44
N ALA A 19 6.17 23.54 -6.14
CA ALA A 19 7.01 22.86 -7.12
C ALA A 19 6.28 21.75 -7.88
N VAL A 20 5.04 21.40 -7.52
CA VAL A 20 4.26 20.33 -8.17
C VAL A 20 3.68 20.84 -9.48
N THR A 21 4.09 20.25 -10.59
CA THR A 21 3.55 20.59 -11.92
C THR A 21 2.32 19.76 -12.29
N GLU A 22 2.24 18.52 -11.82
CA GLU A 22 1.13 17.60 -12.08
C GLU A 22 0.99 16.63 -10.89
N VAL A 23 -0.25 16.26 -10.57
CA VAL A 23 -0.56 15.21 -9.59
C VAL A 23 -1.19 14.06 -10.35
N PHE A 24 -0.57 12.88 -10.29
CA PHE A 24 -1.12 11.69 -10.89
C PHE A 24 -2.30 11.17 -10.06
N ASP A 25 -3.41 10.90 -10.73
CA ASP A 25 -4.53 10.19 -10.13
C ASP A 25 -4.08 8.75 -9.80
N PRO A 26 -4.46 8.18 -8.63
CA PRO A 26 -4.14 6.79 -8.28
C PRO A 26 -4.61 5.75 -9.31
N MET A 27 -5.60 6.08 -10.14
CA MET A 27 -6.06 5.25 -11.24
C MET A 27 -5.17 5.32 -12.47
N GLN A 28 -4.46 6.44 -12.67
CA GLN A 28 -3.43 6.57 -13.69
C GLN A 28 -2.12 5.90 -13.24
N MET A 29 -1.69 6.14 -12.00
CA MET A 29 -0.47 5.58 -11.44
C MET A 29 -0.71 5.17 -9.99
N LEU A 30 -0.81 3.86 -9.75
CA LEU A 30 -0.94 3.32 -8.40
C LEU A 30 0.32 3.65 -7.59
N PRO A 31 0.17 4.14 -6.34
CA PRO A 31 1.28 4.45 -5.47
C PRO A 31 2.00 3.17 -4.99
N ALA A 32 3.19 3.37 -4.40
CA ALA A 32 3.83 2.32 -3.62
C ALA A 32 2.96 1.99 -2.37
N PRO A 33 2.92 0.71 -1.93
CA PRO A 33 2.21 0.30 -0.72
C PRO A 33 2.59 1.17 0.50
N GLY A 34 1.60 1.78 1.14
CA GLY A 34 1.74 2.66 2.30
C GLY A 34 2.23 4.08 1.98
N GLN A 35 2.32 4.47 0.71
CA GLN A 35 2.83 5.80 0.35
C GLN A 35 1.96 6.90 0.96
N GLY A 36 2.58 7.74 1.79
CA GLY A 36 1.91 8.86 2.43
C GLY A 36 1.44 8.57 3.85
N ALA A 37 1.33 7.30 4.26
CA ALA A 37 1.13 6.94 5.65
C ALA A 37 2.42 7.12 6.48
N LEU A 38 2.27 7.27 7.80
CA LEU A 38 3.37 7.22 8.77
C LEU A 38 3.13 6.03 9.69
N ALA A 39 4.18 5.27 9.96
CA ALA A 39 4.16 4.18 10.93
C ALA A 39 5.02 4.56 12.13
N VAL A 40 4.53 4.27 13.33
CA VAL A 40 5.31 4.36 14.57
C VAL A 40 5.60 2.94 15.03
N GLU A 41 6.88 2.58 15.03
CA GLU A 41 7.33 1.29 15.55
C GLU A 41 7.69 1.41 17.04
N CYS A 42 7.20 0.48 17.84
CA CYS A 42 7.53 0.37 19.25
C CYS A 42 7.65 -1.10 19.65
N ARG A 43 8.21 -1.36 20.85
CA ARG A 43 8.24 -2.73 21.38
C ARG A 43 6.81 -3.19 21.67
N ALA A 44 6.55 -4.46 21.38
CA ALA A 44 5.30 -5.10 21.78
C ALA A 44 5.15 -5.05 23.32
N GLY A 45 3.92 -4.81 23.79
CA GLY A 45 3.55 -4.53 25.18
C GLY A 45 3.77 -5.69 26.16
N HIS A 46 5.02 -6.13 26.32
CA HIS A 46 5.41 -7.27 27.15
C HIS A 46 5.68 -6.90 28.62
N ASN A 47 5.67 -5.61 28.93
CA ASN A 47 5.73 -5.07 30.29
C ASN A 47 4.83 -3.83 30.39
N GLU A 48 4.63 -3.34 31.61
CA GLU A 48 3.71 -2.22 31.89
C GLU A 48 4.07 -0.93 31.13
N VAL A 49 5.37 -0.65 30.96
CA VAL A 49 5.83 0.56 30.26
C VAL A 49 5.54 0.47 28.77
N ASP A 50 5.84 -0.66 28.15
CA ASP A 50 5.56 -0.89 26.73
C ASP A 50 4.03 -0.93 26.47
N ALA A 51 3.24 -1.50 27.40
CA ALA A 51 1.78 -1.47 27.32
C ALA A 51 1.22 -0.03 27.39
N ALA A 52 1.71 0.79 28.33
CA ALA A 52 1.32 2.19 28.43
C ALA A 52 1.67 3.00 27.17
N LEU A 53 2.82 2.71 26.54
CA LEU A 53 3.19 3.32 25.27
C LEU A 53 2.24 2.92 24.13
N VAL A 54 1.89 1.63 24.02
CA VAL A 54 0.93 1.15 23.01
C VAL A 54 -0.43 1.85 23.17
N GLU A 55 -0.94 1.98 24.41
CA GLU A 55 -2.18 2.70 24.66
C GLU A 55 -2.11 4.18 24.24
N LEU A 56 -0.99 4.85 24.52
CA LEU A 56 -0.78 6.24 24.09
C LEU A 56 -0.79 6.36 22.55
N LEU A 57 -0.11 5.44 21.86
CA LEU A 57 -0.01 5.43 20.40
C LEU A 57 -1.35 5.16 19.71
N ARG A 58 -2.30 4.46 20.36
CA ARG A 58 -3.65 4.28 19.81
C ARG A 58 -4.38 5.60 19.58
N GLY A 59 -4.04 6.66 20.31
CA GLY A 59 -4.61 7.99 20.08
C GLY A 59 -4.16 8.66 18.77
N LEU A 60 -3.12 8.13 18.10
CA LEU A 60 -2.62 8.61 16.80
C LEU A 60 -3.07 7.74 15.63
N ASP A 61 -3.69 6.58 15.92
CA ASP A 61 -4.06 5.60 14.91
C ASP A 61 -5.35 6.00 14.20
N ASP A 62 -5.30 6.01 12.88
CA ASP A 62 -6.46 6.20 12.02
C ASP A 62 -6.91 4.82 11.50
N PRO A 63 -8.11 4.33 11.86
CA PRO A 63 -8.53 2.96 11.58
C PRO A 63 -8.64 2.67 10.08
N ASP A 64 -9.07 3.65 9.28
CA ASP A 64 -9.24 3.52 7.84
C ASP A 64 -7.89 3.43 7.14
N THR A 65 -6.95 4.32 7.49
CA THR A 65 -5.56 4.27 7.02
C THR A 65 -4.90 2.96 7.43
N ARG A 66 -5.13 2.48 8.66
CA ARG A 66 -4.60 1.20 9.11
C ARG A 66 -5.11 0.05 8.25
N ALA A 67 -6.42 -0.03 8.01
CA ALA A 67 -7.00 -1.09 7.18
C ALA A 67 -6.44 -1.07 5.75
N ALA A 68 -6.42 0.11 5.12
CA ALA A 68 -5.84 0.29 3.78
C ALA A 68 -4.37 -0.16 3.71
N VAL A 69 -3.53 0.37 4.60
CA VAL A 69 -2.09 0.06 4.61
C VAL A 69 -1.82 -1.40 4.98
N THR A 70 -2.63 -2.00 5.87
CA THR A 70 -2.53 -3.44 6.18
C THR A 70 -2.77 -4.29 4.94
N ALA A 71 -3.81 -3.98 4.15
CA ALA A 71 -4.13 -4.72 2.94
C ALA A 71 -3.05 -4.54 1.85
N GLU A 72 -2.58 -3.30 1.65
CA GLU A 72 -1.49 -3.00 0.71
C GLU A 72 -0.18 -3.72 1.07
N ARG A 73 0.19 -3.76 2.35
CA ARG A 73 1.40 -4.45 2.83
C ARG A 73 1.25 -5.96 2.75
N ALA A 74 0.07 -6.50 3.05
CA ALA A 74 -0.22 -7.93 2.93
C ALA A 74 -0.12 -8.39 1.47
N LEU A 75 -0.63 -7.59 0.53
CA LEU A 75 -0.46 -7.81 -0.91
C LEU A 75 1.02 -7.84 -1.30
N LEU A 76 1.79 -6.81 -0.94
CA LEU A 76 3.23 -6.73 -1.26
C LEU A 76 4.01 -7.92 -0.69
N ALA A 77 3.76 -8.27 0.58
CA ALA A 77 4.43 -9.37 1.25
C ALA A 77 4.11 -10.73 0.61
N ALA A 78 2.84 -10.96 0.24
CA ALA A 78 2.40 -12.21 -0.37
C ALA A 78 2.88 -12.38 -1.82
N LEU A 79 3.17 -11.30 -2.53
CA LEU A 79 3.85 -11.34 -3.83
C LEU A 79 5.34 -11.70 -3.71
N GLU A 80 5.87 -11.82 -2.47
CA GLU A 80 7.29 -11.97 -2.15
C GLU A 80 8.22 -10.97 -2.86
N ALA A 81 7.65 -9.80 -3.13
CA ALA A 81 8.26 -8.75 -3.89
C ALA A 81 9.26 -7.97 -3.00
N GLY A 82 10.49 -7.79 -3.48
CA GLY A 82 11.46 -6.93 -2.80
C GLY A 82 11.09 -5.45 -2.88
N CYS A 83 11.75 -4.58 -2.12
CA CYS A 83 11.48 -3.13 -2.11
C CYS A 83 11.64 -2.43 -3.48
N SER A 84 12.38 -3.05 -4.41
CA SER A 84 12.58 -2.54 -5.78
C SER A 84 11.64 -3.18 -6.81
N ALA A 85 10.71 -4.04 -6.38
CA ALA A 85 9.79 -4.67 -7.29
C ALA A 85 8.81 -3.64 -7.88
N PRO A 86 8.46 -3.75 -9.16
CA PRO A 86 7.53 -2.85 -9.87
C PRO A 86 6.07 -3.10 -9.45
N VAL A 87 5.79 -2.94 -8.16
CA VAL A 87 4.49 -3.20 -7.53
C VAL A 87 3.87 -1.90 -7.04
N GLY A 88 2.61 -1.68 -7.38
CA GLY A 88 1.77 -0.62 -6.81
C GLY A 88 0.57 -1.21 -6.09
N ALA A 89 0.16 -0.60 -4.98
CA ALA A 89 -1.03 -0.98 -4.23
C ALA A 89 -1.71 0.26 -3.64
N PHE A 90 -3.04 0.28 -3.66
CA PHE A 90 -3.82 1.36 -3.06
C PHE A 90 -5.11 0.82 -2.46
N GLY A 91 -5.27 1.04 -1.16
CA GLY A 91 -6.45 0.73 -0.37
C GLY A 91 -7.24 2.00 -0.03
N GLU A 92 -8.55 1.93 -0.15
CA GLU A 92 -9.46 3.02 0.25
C GLU A 92 -10.64 2.45 1.02
N VAL A 93 -10.94 2.99 2.21
CA VAL A 93 -12.16 2.67 2.95
C VAL A 93 -13.24 3.68 2.57
N ALA A 94 -14.43 3.21 2.24
CA ALA A 94 -15.60 4.04 1.96
C ALA A 94 -16.88 3.35 2.46
N GLU A 95 -17.97 4.12 2.56
CA GLU A 95 -19.29 3.57 2.90
C GLU A 95 -19.83 2.71 1.74
N GLY A 96 -20.05 1.43 2.00
CA GLY A 96 -20.71 0.46 1.13
C GLY A 96 -22.19 0.27 1.48
N GLU A 97 -22.81 -0.78 0.95
CA GLU A 97 -24.25 -1.04 1.17
C GLU A 97 -24.57 -1.54 2.58
N GLU A 98 -23.65 -2.29 3.19
CA GLU A 98 -23.82 -2.92 4.51
C GLU A 98 -22.95 -2.27 5.61
N GLY A 99 -22.23 -1.20 5.28
CA GLY A 99 -21.31 -0.48 6.17
C GLY A 99 -19.96 -0.19 5.48
N PRO A 100 -18.89 0.07 6.25
CA PRO A 100 -17.57 0.37 5.70
C PRO A 100 -17.02 -0.79 4.85
N GLU A 101 -16.59 -0.47 3.64
CA GLU A 101 -15.94 -1.37 2.69
C GLU A 101 -14.52 -0.89 2.39
N LEU A 102 -13.59 -1.84 2.31
CA LEU A 102 -12.21 -1.62 1.88
C LEU A 102 -12.05 -2.07 0.43
N TYR A 103 -11.72 -1.12 -0.45
CA TYR A 103 -11.38 -1.36 -1.84
C TYR A 103 -9.86 -1.42 -1.99
N LEU A 104 -9.33 -2.55 -2.46
CA LEU A 104 -7.91 -2.73 -2.71
C LEU A 104 -7.65 -2.88 -4.21
N ARG A 105 -6.72 -2.09 -4.74
CA ARG A 105 -6.21 -2.21 -6.11
C ARG A 105 -4.73 -2.57 -6.09
N GLY A 106 -4.33 -3.48 -6.97
CA GLY A 106 -2.95 -3.94 -7.11
C GLY A 106 -2.49 -3.92 -8.56
N VAL A 107 -1.21 -3.58 -8.76
CA VAL A 107 -0.54 -3.70 -10.06
C VAL A 107 0.86 -4.28 -9.89
N VAL A 108 1.23 -5.18 -10.81
CA VAL A 108 2.60 -5.63 -11.03
C VAL A 108 2.94 -5.33 -12.49
N VAL A 109 4.03 -4.64 -12.75
CA VAL A 109 4.46 -4.24 -14.11
C VAL A 109 5.78 -4.94 -14.45
N ALA A 110 6.02 -5.31 -15.69
CA ALA A 110 7.35 -5.75 -16.12
C ALA A 110 8.37 -4.61 -15.96
N SER A 111 9.63 -4.92 -15.67
CA SER A 111 10.70 -3.90 -15.50
C SER A 111 10.92 -3.02 -16.73
N ASP A 112 10.58 -3.52 -17.93
CA ASP A 112 10.64 -2.79 -19.20
C ASP A 112 9.32 -2.08 -19.55
N GLY A 113 8.29 -2.20 -18.70
CA GLY A 113 6.97 -1.62 -18.90
C GLY A 113 6.09 -2.33 -19.95
N SER A 114 6.56 -3.43 -20.55
CA SER A 114 5.90 -4.09 -21.69
C SER A 114 4.58 -4.77 -21.32
N GLN A 115 4.44 -5.21 -20.07
CA GLN A 115 3.30 -5.99 -19.57
C GLN A 115 2.94 -5.57 -18.15
N SER A 116 1.68 -5.77 -17.78
CA SER A 116 1.23 -5.59 -16.39
C SER A 116 0.08 -6.51 -16.04
N VAL A 117 0.03 -6.96 -14.78
CA VAL A 117 -1.15 -7.57 -14.15
C VAL A 117 -1.77 -6.52 -13.24
N ARG A 118 -3.05 -6.23 -13.46
CA ARG A 118 -3.85 -5.27 -12.68
C ARG A 118 -5.12 -5.94 -12.22
N LEU A 119 -5.32 -6.03 -10.91
CA LEU A 119 -6.51 -6.62 -10.31
C LEU A 119 -6.98 -5.75 -9.13
N SER A 120 -8.22 -5.97 -8.72
CA SER A 120 -8.83 -5.31 -7.57
C SER A 120 -9.72 -6.27 -6.80
N ALA A 121 -9.86 -6.06 -5.50
CA ALA A 121 -10.76 -6.80 -4.64
C ALA A 121 -11.41 -5.88 -3.60
N THR A 122 -12.55 -6.29 -3.08
CA THR A 122 -13.26 -5.61 -1.99
C THR A 122 -13.42 -6.56 -0.80
N GLY A 123 -13.44 -6.01 0.40
CA GLY A 123 -13.74 -6.72 1.65
C GLY A 123 -14.11 -5.73 2.75
N THR A 124 -14.30 -6.21 3.97
CA THR A 124 -14.49 -5.31 5.12
C THR A 124 -13.12 -4.86 5.67
N PRO A 125 -13.03 -3.70 6.36
CA PRO A 125 -11.78 -3.26 7.00
C PRO A 125 -11.15 -4.30 7.95
N ASP A 126 -11.98 -5.09 8.63
CA ASP A 126 -11.52 -6.15 9.55
C ASP A 126 -10.83 -7.32 8.82
N GLU A 127 -11.06 -7.47 7.52
CA GLU A 127 -10.47 -8.50 6.66
C GLU A 127 -9.22 -8.02 5.90
N ALA A 128 -8.71 -6.81 6.18
CA ALA A 128 -7.65 -6.15 5.41
C ALA A 128 -6.45 -7.05 5.04
N ASP A 129 -5.87 -7.76 6.01
CA ASP A 129 -4.72 -8.66 5.76
C ASP A 129 -5.12 -9.81 4.81
N GLN A 130 -6.29 -10.40 5.02
CA GLN A 130 -6.79 -11.48 4.18
C GLN A 130 -7.10 -10.99 2.77
N LEU A 131 -7.70 -9.81 2.63
CA LEU A 131 -7.98 -9.18 1.34
C LEU A 131 -6.70 -9.00 0.52
N GLY A 132 -5.63 -8.47 1.14
CA GLY A 132 -4.33 -8.31 0.50
C GLY A 132 -3.72 -9.64 0.01
N ARG A 133 -3.75 -10.68 0.86
CA ARG A 133 -3.25 -12.01 0.49
C ARG A 133 -4.06 -12.67 -0.63
N ARG A 134 -5.39 -12.55 -0.60
CA ARG A 134 -6.26 -13.09 -1.66
C ARG A 134 -5.94 -12.43 -2.99
N LEU A 135 -5.87 -11.09 -3.02
CA LEU A 135 -5.54 -10.36 -4.24
C LEU A 135 -4.15 -10.75 -4.78
N ALA A 136 -3.16 -10.94 -3.89
CA ALA A 136 -1.83 -11.43 -4.29
C ALA A 136 -1.90 -12.80 -4.98
N ALA A 137 -2.64 -13.74 -4.41
CA ALA A 137 -2.81 -15.08 -4.97
C ALA A 137 -3.48 -15.03 -6.36
N GLU A 138 -4.50 -14.19 -6.54
CA GLU A 138 -5.15 -13.97 -7.83
C GLU A 138 -4.17 -13.35 -8.85
N MET A 139 -3.36 -12.37 -8.44
CA MET A 139 -2.35 -11.76 -9.31
C MET A 139 -1.27 -12.76 -9.73
N LEU A 140 -0.81 -13.63 -8.81
CA LEU A 140 0.14 -14.69 -9.11
C LEU A 140 -0.45 -15.70 -10.09
N ALA A 141 -1.71 -16.10 -9.90
CA ALA A 141 -2.43 -16.98 -10.83
C ALA A 141 -2.59 -16.33 -12.22
N ALA A 142 -2.70 -15.01 -12.28
CA ALA A 142 -2.72 -14.22 -13.52
C ALA A 142 -1.32 -13.97 -14.13
N GLY A 143 -0.25 -14.53 -13.56
CA GLY A 143 1.10 -14.48 -14.14
C GLY A 143 1.99 -13.36 -13.61
N ALA A 144 1.62 -12.68 -12.52
CA ALA A 144 2.42 -11.59 -11.95
C ALA A 144 3.86 -12.00 -11.59
N ALA A 145 4.08 -13.26 -11.20
CA ALA A 145 5.42 -13.79 -10.89
C ALA A 145 6.40 -13.65 -12.07
N GLY A 146 5.91 -13.82 -13.31
CA GLY A 146 6.75 -13.71 -14.51
C GLY A 146 7.19 -12.27 -14.82
N LEU A 147 6.57 -11.27 -14.22
CA LEU A 147 6.84 -9.86 -14.51
C LEU A 147 7.90 -9.24 -13.59
N MET A 148 8.08 -9.80 -12.38
CA MET A 148 8.94 -9.22 -11.34
C MET A 148 10.44 -9.50 -11.54
N GLY A 149 10.81 -10.23 -12.61
CA GLY A 149 12.19 -10.61 -12.92
C GLY A 149 12.76 -11.71 -12.00
N GLU A 150 13.88 -12.31 -12.38
CA GLU A 150 14.64 -13.19 -11.48
C GLU A 150 15.22 -12.37 -10.32
N ARG A 151 15.13 -12.88 -9.08
CA ARG A 151 15.81 -12.28 -7.92
C ARG A 151 17.29 -12.16 -8.24
N VAL A 152 17.80 -10.93 -8.37
CA VAL A 152 19.25 -10.72 -8.38
C VAL A 152 19.75 -11.05 -6.96
N PRO A 153 20.63 -12.05 -6.80
CA PRO A 153 21.08 -12.56 -5.51
C PRO A 153 21.90 -11.55 -4.70
#